data_AF-A0A348VS23-F1
#
_entry.id   AF-A0A348VS23-F1
#
_cell.length_a   1.000
_cell.length_b   1.000
_cell.length_c   1.000
_cell.angle_alpha   90.00
_cell.angle_beta   90.00
_cell.angle_gamma   90.00
#
_symmetry.space_group_name_H-M   'P 1'
#
loop_
_entity.id
_entity.type
_entity.pdbx_description
1 polymer ?
#
loop_
_entity_poly.entity_id
_entity_poly.type
_entity_poly.pdbx_seq_one_letter_code
_entity_poly.pdbx_strand_id
1 'polypeptide(L)'
;MEIEEELPASLVAPLDVRDVYGNLLIEEGDDLTPDVLGDIGCCGKFTSSCRLSLKGSLVRRDMEELLQQGVYHVMFPPERRAQVLALYDDLRVLPVLFEEFEFMRSRDRYVYEHTLRTAAMTATLAMDLYGEEKAQLIGYTALTHDLGMVRLPDE
;
A
#
# COMPACT_ATOMS: atom_id res chain seq x y z
N MET A 1 38.69 1.94 14.70
CA MET A 1 37.93 3.09 14.19
C MET A 1 36.48 2.70 14.32
N GLU A 2 35.95 2.95 15.51
CA GLU A 2 34.53 2.70 15.81
C GLU A 2 33.76 3.79 15.07
N ILE A 3 32.87 3.37 14.17
CA ILE A 3 31.92 4.27 13.54
C ILE A 3 30.88 4.50 14.62
N GLU A 4 30.93 5.64 15.30
CA GLU A 4 29.80 6.14 16.07
C GLU A 4 28.64 6.30 15.08
N GLU A 5 27.70 5.35 15.13
CA GLU A 5 26.43 5.46 14.43
C GLU A 5 25.69 6.62 15.12
N GLU A 6 25.73 7.81 14.54
CA GLU A 6 24.84 8.91 14.93
C GLU A 6 23.41 8.37 14.82
N LEU A 7 22.80 8.06 15.97
CA LEU A 7 21.39 7.75 16.06
C LEU A 7 20.63 8.88 15.35
N PRO A 8 19.73 8.57 14.40
CA PRO A 8 19.00 9.61 13.69
C PRO A 8 18.29 10.51 14.70
N ALA A 9 18.29 11.82 14.42
CA ALA A 9 17.49 12.79 15.16
C ALA A 9 16.07 12.23 15.38
N SER A 10 15.56 12.32 16.61
CA SER A 10 14.27 11.70 16.93
C SER A 10 13.21 12.17 15.95
N LEU A 11 12.48 11.22 15.38
CA LEU A 11 11.44 11.52 14.42
C LEU A 11 10.22 11.96 15.23
N VAL A 12 9.88 13.25 15.18
CA VAL A 12 8.76 13.81 15.93
C VAL A 12 7.55 13.94 15.00
N ALA A 13 6.36 13.58 15.49
CA ALA A 13 5.10 13.75 14.76
C ALA A 13 4.83 15.26 14.55
N PRO A 14 4.76 15.75 13.30
CA PRO A 14 4.57 17.18 13.02
C PRO A 14 3.11 17.64 13.19
N LEU A 15 2.19 16.71 13.44
CA LEU A 15 0.75 16.93 13.55
C LEU A 15 0.09 15.70 14.17
N ASP A 16 -1.13 15.88 14.69
CA ASP A 16 -2.01 14.80 15.13
C ASP A 16 -2.19 13.73 14.05
N VAL A 17 -1.75 12.50 14.32
CA VAL A 17 -1.99 11.36 13.43
C VAL A 17 -3.26 10.67 13.89
N ARG A 18 -4.23 10.55 12.98
CA ARG A 18 -5.50 9.86 13.22
C ARG A 18 -5.63 8.66 12.30
N ASP A 19 -6.32 7.62 12.77
CA ASP A 19 -6.69 6.50 11.91
C ASP A 19 -7.79 6.90 10.91
N VAL A 20 -8.11 5.98 10.00
CA VAL A 20 -9.17 6.15 8.99
C VAL A 20 -10.58 6.36 9.57
N TYR A 21 -10.78 6.08 10.87
CA TYR A 21 -12.03 6.33 11.59
C TYR A 21 -12.00 7.62 12.41
N GLY A 22 -10.91 8.38 12.36
CA GLY A 22 -10.72 9.64 13.07
C GLY A 22 -10.22 9.50 14.52
N ASN A 23 -9.89 8.29 14.98
CA ASN A 23 -9.31 8.08 16.30
C ASN A 23 -7.88 8.61 16.34
N LEU A 24 -7.52 9.36 17.37
CA LEU A 24 -6.15 9.84 17.58
C LEU A 24 -5.23 8.65 17.89
N LEU A 25 -4.15 8.54 17.13
CA LEU A 25 -3.11 7.53 17.28
C LEU A 25 -1.84 8.13 17.91
N ILE A 26 -1.47 9.35 17.49
CA ILE A 26 -0.25 10.06 17.89
C ILE A 26 -0.59 11.55 17.98
N GLU A 27 -0.16 12.21 19.04
CA GLU A 27 -0.33 13.66 19.21
C GLU A 27 0.79 14.43 18.50
N GLU A 28 0.50 15.64 18.05
CA GLU A 28 1.56 16.55 17.57
C GLU A 28 2.65 16.72 18.64
N GLY A 29 3.91 16.50 18.26
CA GLY A 29 5.06 16.60 19.15
C GLY A 29 5.51 15.30 19.80
N ASP A 30 4.79 14.19 19.61
CA ASP A 30 5.21 12.87 20.11
C ASP A 30 6.42 12.31 19.33
N ASP A 31 7.32 11.63 20.04
CA ASP A 31 8.43 10.89 19.43
C ASP A 31 7.93 9.58 18.79
N LEU A 32 8.16 9.44 17.49
CA LEU A 32 7.89 8.24 16.70
C LEU A 32 8.97 7.19 16.94
N THR A 33 8.88 6.52 18.09
CA THR A 33 9.76 5.39 18.43
C THR A 33 9.22 4.07 17.85
N PRO A 34 10.08 3.05 17.66
CA PRO A 34 9.63 1.70 17.30
C PRO A 34 8.59 1.13 18.26
N ASP A 35 8.68 1.47 19.55
CA ASP A 35 7.73 1.02 20.57
C ASP A 35 6.35 1.68 20.37
N VAL A 36 6.30 3.00 20.11
CA VAL A 36 5.05 3.70 19.77
C VAL A 36 4.41 3.10 18.52
N LEU A 37 5.19 2.84 17.47
CA LEU A 37 4.69 2.19 16.25
C LEU A 37 4.22 0.75 16.51
N GLY A 38 4.93 0.02 17.37
CA GLY A 38 4.56 -1.31 17.82
C GLY A 38 3.24 -1.31 18.58
N ASP A 39 3.07 -0.37 19.51
CA ASP A 39 1.86 -0.19 20.31
C ASP A 39 0.68 0.20 19.43
N ILE A 40 0.85 1.07 18.43
CA ILE A 40 -0.21 1.39 17.45
C ILE A 40 -0.60 0.13 16.66
N GLY A 41 0.38 -0.66 16.24
CA GLY A 41 0.14 -1.93 15.55
C GLY A 41 -0.60 -2.97 16.40
N CYS A 42 -0.32 -3.01 17.72
CA CYS A 42 -0.93 -3.92 18.68
C CYS A 42 -2.28 -3.44 19.22
N CYS A 43 -2.48 -2.12 19.34
CA CYS A 43 -3.70 -1.48 19.81
C CYS A 43 -4.85 -1.52 18.80
N GLY A 44 -4.70 -2.29 17.71
CA GLY A 44 -5.66 -2.42 16.63
C GLY A 44 -7.09 -2.62 17.12
N LYS A 45 -7.79 -1.50 17.30
CA LYS A 45 -9.26 -1.41 17.32
C LYS A 45 -9.84 -1.70 15.93
N PHE A 46 -9.04 -2.23 15.00
CA PHE A 46 -9.47 -2.94 13.81
C PHE A 46 -10.18 -4.25 14.23
N THR A 47 -11.35 -4.10 14.86
CA THR A 47 -12.21 -5.19 15.33
C THR A 47 -12.71 -6.09 14.19
N SER A 48 -12.54 -5.65 12.94
CA SER A 48 -12.67 -6.51 11.78
C SER A 48 -11.42 -7.40 11.62
N SER A 49 -11.45 -8.58 12.24
CA SER A 49 -10.59 -9.70 11.84
C SER A 49 -10.88 -10.20 10.41
N CYS A 50 -12.00 -9.75 9.82
CA CYS A 50 -12.35 -10.03 8.44
C CYS A 50 -11.38 -9.32 7.51
N ARG A 51 -10.55 -10.11 6.83
CA ARG A 51 -9.73 -9.65 5.70
C ARG A 51 -10.30 -10.24 4.42
N LEU A 52 -10.53 -9.38 3.42
CA LEU A 52 -11.10 -9.77 2.14
C LEU A 52 -9.98 -10.02 1.13
N SER A 53 -10.17 -10.99 0.25
CA SER A 53 -9.26 -11.21 -0.90
C SER A 53 -9.38 -10.05 -1.87
N LEU A 54 -8.28 -9.64 -2.49
CA LEU A 54 -8.37 -8.91 -3.76
C LEU A 54 -8.89 -9.80 -4.89
N LYS A 55 -8.73 -11.13 -4.83
CA LYS A 55 -9.27 -12.06 -5.82
C LYS A 55 -10.76 -11.82 -6.09
N GLY A 56 -11.09 -11.52 -7.35
CA GLY A 56 -12.46 -11.27 -7.80
C GLY A 56 -13.01 -9.86 -7.51
N SER A 57 -12.27 -9.03 -6.79
CA SER A 57 -12.61 -7.63 -6.52
C SER A 57 -12.50 -6.74 -7.76
N LEU A 58 -13.02 -5.51 -7.67
CA LEU A 58 -12.88 -4.52 -8.73
C LEU A 58 -11.42 -4.09 -8.91
N VAL A 59 -10.70 -3.83 -7.82
CA VAL A 59 -9.25 -3.49 -7.82
C VAL A 59 -8.44 -4.49 -8.63
N ARG A 60 -8.72 -5.79 -8.43
CA ARG A 60 -8.04 -6.86 -9.16
C ARG A 60 -8.37 -6.89 -10.65
N ARG A 61 -9.63 -6.61 -11.04
CA ARG A 61 -10.04 -6.53 -12.45
C ARG A 61 -9.41 -5.31 -13.12
N ASP A 62 -9.50 -4.16 -12.46
CA ASP A 62 -8.92 -2.92 -12.95
C ASP A 62 -7.40 -3.07 -13.16
N MET A 63 -6.69 -3.69 -12.21
CA MET A 63 -5.27 -3.97 -12.37
C MET A 63 -5.00 -4.83 -13.61
N GLU A 64 -5.78 -5.89 -13.84
CA GLU A 64 -5.60 -6.74 -15.02
C GLU A 64 -5.88 -6.00 -16.33
N GLU A 65 -6.93 -5.18 -16.39
CA GLU A 65 -7.25 -4.37 -17.55
C GLU A 65 -6.12 -3.37 -17.84
N LEU A 66 -5.59 -2.70 -16.81
CA LEU A 66 -4.49 -1.74 -16.95
C LEU A 66 -3.21 -2.39 -17.47
N LEU A 67 -2.90 -3.60 -17.02
CA LEU A 67 -1.74 -4.37 -17.48
C LEU A 67 -1.87 -4.88 -18.92
N GLN A 68 -3.06 -4.79 -19.52
CA GLN A 68 -3.29 -5.12 -20.93
C GLN A 68 -3.25 -3.89 -21.85
N GLN A 69 -3.06 -2.69 -21.30
CA GLN A 69 -3.13 -1.44 -22.05
C GLN A 69 -1.75 -0.84 -22.36
N GLY A 70 -1.66 -0.14 -23.48
CA GLY A 70 -0.52 0.73 -23.80
C GLY A 70 0.82 0.00 -23.74
N VAL A 71 1.84 0.59 -23.12
CA VAL A 71 3.16 -0.04 -22.99
C VAL A 71 3.18 -1.24 -22.05
N TYR A 72 2.21 -1.33 -21.13
CA TYR A 72 2.15 -2.39 -20.13
C TYR A 72 1.84 -3.76 -20.74
N HIS A 73 1.11 -3.83 -21.86
CA HIS A 73 0.86 -5.11 -22.52
C HIS A 73 2.15 -5.82 -22.97
N VAL A 74 3.19 -5.04 -23.34
CA VAL A 74 4.51 -5.57 -23.74
C VAL A 74 5.32 -5.97 -22.51
N MET A 75 5.29 -5.14 -21.46
CA MET A 75 6.02 -5.38 -20.21
C MET A 75 5.46 -6.56 -19.42
N PHE A 76 4.16 -6.82 -19.55
CA PHE A 76 3.44 -7.88 -18.85
C PHE A 76 2.83 -8.87 -19.85
N PRO A 77 3.68 -9.73 -20.47
CA PRO A 77 3.19 -10.84 -21.29
C PRO A 77 2.29 -11.76 -20.45
N PRO A 78 1.43 -12.60 -21.08
CA PRO A 78 0.40 -13.36 -20.37
C PRO A 78 0.89 -14.12 -19.13
N GLU A 79 2.05 -14.78 -19.22
CA GLU A 79 2.64 -15.53 -18.10
C GLU A 79 3.04 -14.61 -16.94
N ARG A 80 3.75 -13.52 -17.23
CA ARG A 80 4.18 -12.55 -16.20
C ARG A 80 2.99 -11.85 -15.58
N ARG A 81 2.00 -11.48 -16.39
CA ARG A 81 0.76 -10.88 -15.90
C ARG A 81 0.05 -11.83 -14.94
N ALA A 82 -0.08 -13.12 -15.29
CA ALA A 82 -0.69 -14.11 -14.42
C ALA A 82 0.05 -14.25 -13.08
N GLN A 83 1.39 -14.26 -13.08
CA GLN A 83 2.21 -14.33 -11.86
C GLN A 83 1.96 -13.13 -10.94
N VAL A 84 2.03 -11.90 -11.48
CA VAL A 84 1.81 -10.67 -10.70
C VAL A 84 0.40 -10.63 -10.13
N LEU A 85 -0.59 -10.98 -10.95
CA LEU A 85 -1.98 -10.99 -10.52
C LEU A 85 -2.26 -12.07 -9.46
N ALA A 86 -1.59 -13.23 -9.52
CA ALA A 86 -1.69 -14.27 -8.50
C ALA A 86 -1.14 -13.79 -7.14
N LEU A 87 -0.04 -13.04 -7.14
CA LEU A 87 0.55 -12.44 -5.93
C LEU A 87 -0.45 -11.51 -5.23
N TYR A 88 -1.23 -10.75 -5.99
CA TYR A 88 -2.31 -9.91 -5.43
C TYR A 88 -3.58 -10.70 -5.08
N ASP A 89 -3.91 -11.80 -5.78
CA ASP A 89 -5.08 -12.62 -5.45
C ASP A 89 -5.02 -13.18 -4.02
N ASP A 90 -3.81 -13.54 -3.58
CA ASP A 90 -3.52 -14.07 -2.24
C ASP A 90 -3.47 -12.97 -1.16
N LEU A 91 -3.46 -11.70 -1.55
CA LEU A 91 -3.48 -10.59 -0.63
C LEU A 91 -4.82 -10.49 0.10
N ARG A 92 -4.75 -10.42 1.43
CA ARG A 92 -5.88 -10.27 2.34
C ARG A 92 -5.83 -8.90 3.00
N VAL A 93 -6.74 -8.00 2.63
CA VAL A 93 -6.75 -6.62 3.13
C VAL A 93 -8.00 -6.30 3.92
N LEU A 94 -7.92 -5.27 4.77
CA LEU A 94 -9.06 -4.78 5.53
C LEU A 94 -10.12 -4.18 4.59
N PRO A 95 -11.42 -4.32 4.90
CA PRO A 95 -12.50 -3.72 4.12
C PRO A 95 -12.32 -2.21 3.87
N VAL A 96 -11.80 -1.48 4.85
CA VAL A 96 -11.54 -0.04 4.72
C VAL A 96 -10.58 0.30 3.57
N LEU A 97 -9.63 -0.58 3.24
CA LEU A 97 -8.76 -0.35 2.08
C LEU A 97 -9.52 -0.47 0.75
N PHE A 98 -10.53 -1.33 0.66
CA PHE A 98 -11.42 -1.35 -0.51
C PHE A 98 -12.21 -0.05 -0.64
N GLU A 99 -12.69 0.50 0.47
CA GLU A 99 -13.39 1.78 0.51
C GLU A 99 -12.47 2.92 0.05
N GLU A 100 -11.21 2.94 0.51
CA GLU A 100 -10.23 3.92 0.05
C GLU A 100 -9.89 3.77 -1.44
N PHE A 101 -9.77 2.55 -1.97
CA PHE A 101 -9.55 2.34 -3.41
C PHE A 101 -10.74 2.80 -4.25
N GLU A 102 -11.98 2.55 -3.81
CA GLU A 102 -13.18 3.07 -4.48
C GLU A 102 -13.24 4.60 -4.40
N PHE A 103 -12.92 5.18 -3.24
CA PHE A 103 -12.84 6.62 -3.07
C PHE A 103 -11.82 7.22 -4.05
N MET A 104 -10.59 6.69 -4.06
CA MET A 104 -9.53 7.08 -4.99
C MET A 104 -9.97 6.99 -6.44
N ARG A 105 -10.53 5.85 -6.85
CA ARG A 105 -11.04 5.63 -8.20
C ARG A 105 -12.10 6.67 -8.61
N SER A 106 -12.96 7.08 -7.69
CA SER A 106 -14.04 8.06 -7.95
C SER A 106 -13.56 9.51 -7.93
N ARG A 107 -12.58 9.83 -7.07
CA ARG A 107 -12.09 11.18 -6.83
C ARG A 107 -10.97 11.58 -7.78
N ASP A 108 -9.97 10.70 -7.93
CA ASP A 108 -8.83 10.87 -8.82
C ASP A 108 -8.46 9.53 -9.45
N ARG A 109 -9.03 9.30 -10.64
CA ARG A 109 -8.78 8.10 -11.41
C ARG A 109 -7.31 7.96 -11.84
N TYR A 110 -6.60 9.08 -12.03
CA TYR A 110 -5.20 9.02 -12.45
C TYR A 110 -4.33 8.44 -11.33
N VAL A 111 -4.48 8.94 -10.10
CA VAL A 111 -3.75 8.42 -8.92
C VAL A 111 -4.11 6.96 -8.66
N TYR A 112 -5.39 6.60 -8.81
CA TYR A 112 -5.82 5.20 -8.71
C TYR A 112 -5.11 4.29 -9.70
N GLU A 113 -5.17 4.61 -11.00
CA GLU A 113 -4.52 3.77 -12.01
C GLU A 113 -2.99 3.77 -11.88
N HIS A 114 -2.40 4.90 -11.47
CA HIS A 114 -0.97 5.00 -11.14
C HIS A 114 -0.60 3.99 -10.05
N THR A 115 -1.35 3.98 -8.95
CA THR A 115 -1.16 3.07 -7.82
C THR A 115 -1.15 1.61 -8.28
N LEU A 116 -2.12 1.19 -9.11
CA LEU A 116 -2.19 -0.18 -9.59
C LEU A 116 -1.02 -0.56 -10.51
N ARG A 117 -0.62 0.33 -11.43
CA ARG A 117 0.52 0.10 -12.34
C ARG A 117 1.84 0.03 -11.57
N THR A 118 2.07 0.98 -10.66
CA THR A 118 3.26 1.05 -9.81
C THR A 118 3.36 -0.18 -8.92
N ALA A 119 2.24 -0.62 -8.32
CA ALA A 119 2.20 -1.85 -7.53
C ALA A 119 2.58 -3.08 -8.36
N ALA A 120 2.00 -3.25 -9.56
CA ALA A 120 2.33 -4.37 -10.44
C ALA A 120 3.80 -4.39 -10.90
N MET A 121 4.34 -3.22 -11.25
CA MET A 121 5.76 -3.08 -11.63
C MET A 121 6.69 -3.38 -10.45
N THR A 122 6.39 -2.84 -9.28
CA THR A 122 7.21 -3.04 -8.07
C THR A 122 7.19 -4.50 -7.64
N ALA A 123 6.03 -5.15 -7.65
CA ALA A 123 5.93 -6.59 -7.37
C ALA A 123 6.74 -7.42 -8.38
N THR A 124 6.72 -7.06 -9.67
CA THR A 124 7.52 -7.73 -10.71
C THR A 124 9.02 -7.61 -10.44
N LEU A 125 9.50 -6.40 -10.19
CA LEU A 125 10.91 -6.16 -9.86
C LEU A 125 11.30 -6.89 -8.58
N ALA A 126 10.44 -6.89 -7.58
CA ALA A 126 10.68 -7.59 -6.33
C ALA A 126 10.74 -9.12 -6.51
N MET A 127 9.89 -9.70 -7.36
CA MET A 127 9.97 -11.12 -7.70
C MET A 127 11.31 -11.45 -8.35
N ASP A 128 11.74 -10.64 -9.32
CA ASP A 128 12.98 -10.86 -10.07
C ASP A 128 14.24 -10.71 -9.20
N LEU A 129 14.21 -9.83 -8.18
CA LEU A 129 15.37 -9.54 -7.32
C LEU A 129 15.39 -10.36 -6.02
N TYR A 130 14.22 -10.64 -5.45
CA TYR A 130 14.09 -11.13 -4.07
C TYR A 130 13.20 -12.38 -3.92
N GLY A 131 12.57 -12.85 -4.99
CA GLY A 131 11.62 -13.96 -4.97
C GLY A 131 10.21 -13.56 -4.52
N GLU A 132 9.27 -14.50 -4.66
CA GLU A 132 7.83 -14.26 -4.50
C GLU A 132 7.42 -13.84 -3.08
N GLU A 133 8.02 -14.45 -2.05
CA GLU A 133 7.66 -14.17 -0.64
C GLU A 133 7.86 -12.69 -0.27
N LYS A 134 9.04 -12.15 -0.60
CA LYS A 134 9.32 -10.72 -0.37
C LYS A 134 8.53 -9.82 -1.31
N ALA A 135 8.29 -10.27 -2.53
CA ALA A 135 7.51 -9.51 -3.50
C ALA A 135 6.07 -9.28 -3.05
N GLN A 136 5.47 -10.19 -2.30
CA GLN A 136 4.11 -10.01 -1.78
C GLN A 136 4.03 -8.83 -0.81
N LEU A 137 4.94 -8.76 0.16
CA LEU A 137 4.99 -7.65 1.12
C LEU A 137 5.33 -6.32 0.44
N ILE A 138 6.32 -6.32 -0.45
CA ILE A 138 6.72 -5.10 -1.18
C ILE A 138 5.60 -4.62 -2.10
N GLY A 139 4.95 -5.54 -2.82
CA GLY A 139 3.79 -5.23 -3.66
C GLY A 139 2.63 -4.66 -2.86
N TYR A 140 2.38 -5.17 -1.65
CA TYR A 140 1.39 -4.62 -0.75
C TYR A 140 1.69 -3.16 -0.38
N THR A 141 2.93 -2.87 0.04
CA THR A 141 3.34 -1.50 0.38
C THR A 141 3.21 -0.57 -0.83
N ALA A 142 3.59 -1.04 -2.03
CA ALA A 142 3.44 -0.29 -3.26
C ALA A 142 1.97 -0.04 -3.62
N LEU A 143 1.06 -0.96 -3.31
CA LEU A 143 -0.38 -0.77 -3.54
C LEU A 143 -0.99 0.31 -2.63
N THR A 144 -0.36 0.62 -1.50
CA THR A 144 -0.89 1.59 -0.53
C THR A 144 -0.12 2.92 -0.50
N HIS A 145 0.94 3.08 -1.29
CA HIS A 145 1.90 4.18 -1.14
C HIS A 145 1.27 5.57 -1.31
N ASP A 146 0.28 5.69 -2.21
CA ASP A 146 -0.37 6.95 -2.55
C ASP A 146 -1.78 7.12 -1.94
N LEU A 147 -2.17 6.29 -0.96
CA LEU A 147 -3.49 6.43 -0.30
C LEU A 147 -3.72 7.82 0.30
N GLY A 148 -2.67 8.51 0.74
CA GLY A 148 -2.78 9.89 1.25
C GLY A 148 -3.05 10.94 0.18
N MET A 149 -2.66 10.69 -1.07
CA MET A 149 -2.68 11.69 -2.15
C MET A 149 -4.10 12.12 -2.52
N VAL A 150 -5.06 11.20 -2.47
CA VAL A 150 -6.48 11.49 -2.80
C VAL A 150 -7.16 12.45 -1.81
N ARG A 151 -6.56 12.68 -0.64
CA ARG A 151 -7.09 13.55 0.41
C ARG A 151 -6.43 14.92 0.45
N LEU A 152 -5.45 15.16 -0.42
CA LEU A 152 -4.89 16.50 -0.59
C LEU A 152 -5.94 17.40 -1.25
N PRO A 153 -6.05 18.67 -0.83
CA PRO A 153 -6.94 19.62 -1.49
C PRO A 153 -6.49 19.82 -2.94
N ASP A 154 -7.44 19.86 -3.86
CA ASP A 154 -7.19 20.44 -5.17
C ASP A 154 -6.97 21.95 -4.92
N GLU A 155 -5.84 22.51 -5.34
CA GLU A 155 -5.54 23.94 -5.18
C GLU A 155 -6.70 24.86 -5.63
#